data_AF-A0A1Z8QAY0-F1
#
_entry.id   AF-A0A1Z8QAY0-F1
#
_cell.length_a   1.000
_cell.length_b   1.000
_cell.length_c   1.000
_cell.angle_alpha   90.00
_cell.angle_beta   90.00
_cell.angle_gamma   90.00
#
_symmetry.space_group_name_H-M   'P 1'
#
loop_
_entity.id
_entity.type
_entity.pdbx_description
1 polymer ?
#
loop_
_entity_poly.entity_id
_entity_poly.type
_entity_poly.pdbx_seq_one_letter_code
_entity_poly.pdbx_strand_id
1 'polypeptide(L)'
;DDSTIDSGDNTYLSLDYSTDLSEDWGLSLHYGVYDIDANADEQIDMSLTLSKGDFSFSIIETDDMDATNLSDDQDTRAVISYGISF
;
A
#
# COMPACT_ATOMS: atom_id res chain seq x y z
N ASP A 1 -37.14 3.73 7.35
CA ASP A 1 -36.28 4.73 6.73
C ASP A 1 -35.02 4.01 6.37
N ASP A 2 -34.71 3.98 5.09
CA ASP A 2 -33.71 3.14 4.46
C ASP A 2 -32.35 3.80 4.63
N SER A 3 -31.60 3.42 5.67
CA SER A 3 -30.22 3.85 5.85
C SER A 3 -29.33 3.04 4.91
N THR A 4 -29.44 3.29 3.61
CA THR A 4 -28.40 2.91 2.66
C THR A 4 -27.15 3.67 3.07
N ILE A 5 -26.14 2.96 3.57
CA ILE A 5 -24.80 3.49 3.72
C ILE A 5 -24.36 3.87 2.30
N ASP A 6 -24.39 5.17 2.00
CA ASP A 6 -23.78 5.70 0.79
C ASP A 6 -22.28 5.52 0.97
N SER A 7 -21.74 4.51 0.29
CA SER A 7 -20.32 4.19 0.31
C SER A 7 -19.60 5.20 -0.59
N GLY A 8 -19.69 6.48 -0.21
CA GLY A 8 -19.31 7.68 -0.97
C GLY A 8 -18.10 7.43 -1.85
N ASP A 9 -18.14 7.97 -3.06
CA ASP A 9 -17.25 7.67 -4.19
C ASP A 9 -15.75 7.74 -3.85
N ASN A 10 -15.20 6.72 -3.18
CA ASN A 10 -13.81 6.67 -2.78
C ASN A 10 -12.95 6.40 -4.03
N THR A 11 -12.17 7.39 -4.44
CA THR A 11 -11.26 7.26 -5.57
C THR A 11 -9.88 6.84 -5.07
N TYR A 12 -9.34 5.76 -5.64
CA TYR A 12 -7.96 5.35 -5.38
C TYR A 12 -7.07 5.70 -6.57
N LEU A 13 -6.02 6.47 -6.32
CA LEU A 13 -5.00 6.81 -7.31
C LEU A 13 -3.65 6.27 -6.87
N SER A 14 -2.96 5.52 -7.73
CA SER A 14 -1.63 4.99 -7.45
C SER A 14 -0.61 5.27 -8.53
N LEU A 15 0.66 5.28 -8.11
CA LEU A 15 1.86 5.31 -8.93
C LEU A 15 2.72 4.11 -8.56
N ASP A 16 3.07 3.34 -9.59
CA ASP A 16 3.97 2.20 -9.49
C ASP A 16 5.23 2.48 -10.30
N TYR A 17 6.40 2.29 -9.69
CA TYR A 17 7.68 2.35 -10.38
C TYR A 17 8.51 1.13 -10.06
N SER A 18 9.10 0.52 -11.08
CA SER A 18 10.00 -0.62 -10.92
C SER A 18 11.21 -0.47 -11.84
N THR A 19 12.38 -0.84 -11.33
CA THR A 19 13.64 -0.80 -12.08
C THR A 19 14.51 -1.99 -11.73
N ASP A 20 15.20 -2.50 -12.75
CA ASP A 20 16.29 -3.43 -12.57
C ASP A 20 17.53 -2.64 -12.13
N LEU A 21 18.20 -3.08 -11.06
CA LEU A 21 19.39 -2.41 -10.53
C LEU A 21 20.67 -2.99 -11.14
N SER A 22 20.82 -4.32 -11.06
CA SER A 22 21.92 -5.09 -11.64
C SER A 22 21.66 -6.59 -11.50
N GLU A 23 22.23 -7.40 -12.41
CA GLU A 23 22.05 -8.85 -12.41
C GLU A 23 20.56 -9.24 -12.22
N ASP A 24 20.24 -9.89 -11.09
CA ASP A 24 18.92 -10.38 -10.70
C ASP A 24 18.25 -9.50 -9.62
N TRP A 25 18.80 -8.30 -9.35
CA TRP A 25 18.24 -7.36 -8.37
C TRP A 25 17.22 -6.43 -8.99
N GLY A 26 16.05 -6.34 -8.35
CA GLY A 26 15.00 -5.39 -8.68
C GLY A 26 14.65 -4.49 -7.50
N LEU A 27 14.23 -3.26 -7.81
CA LEU A 27 13.64 -2.32 -6.86
C LEU A 27 12.26 -1.92 -7.36
N SER A 28 11.27 -1.97 -6.48
CA SER A 28 9.90 -1.56 -6.78
C SER A 28 9.38 -0.63 -5.69
N LEU A 29 8.70 0.43 -6.11
CA LEU A 29 8.03 1.41 -5.27
C LEU A 29 6.55 1.45 -5.66
N HIS A 30 5.69 1.38 -4.65
CA HIS A 30 4.26 1.67 -4.75
C HIS A 30 3.95 2.91 -3.91
N TYR A 31 3.13 3.80 -4.45
CA TYR A 31 2.54 4.90 -3.70
C TYR A 31 1.10 5.10 -4.16
N GLY A 32 0.16 4.99 -3.26
CA GLY A 32 -1.26 5.13 -3.47
C GLY A 32 -1.89 6.08 -2.47
N VAL A 33 -2.93 6.77 -2.91
CA VAL A 33 -3.71 7.69 -2.09
C VAL A 33 -5.19 7.42 -2.31
N TYR A 34 -5.94 7.34 -1.22
CA TYR A 34 -7.40 7.36 -1.25
C TYR A 34 -7.89 8.80 -1.09
N ASP A 35 -8.70 9.25 -2.04
CA ASP A 35 -9.52 10.45 -1.89
C ASP A 35 -10.81 10.04 -1.17
N ILE A 36 -10.91 10.39 0.10
CA ILE A 36 -12.10 10.18 0.94
C ILE A 36 -12.72 11.55 1.18
N ASP A 37 -13.97 11.70 0.72
CA ASP A 37 -14.79 12.90 0.78
C ASP A 37 -14.46 13.87 1.93
N ALA A 38 -14.02 15.09 1.58
CA ALA A 38 -13.94 16.41 2.25
C ALA A 38 -13.70 16.57 3.77
N ASN A 39 -13.88 15.54 4.60
CA ASN A 39 -13.79 15.55 6.05
C ASN A 39 -12.88 14.44 6.60
N ALA A 40 -12.27 13.63 5.72
CA ALA A 40 -11.28 12.63 6.09
C ALA A 40 -9.88 13.10 5.69
N ASP A 41 -8.88 12.71 6.48
CA ASP A 41 -7.48 12.92 6.14
C ASP A 41 -7.10 12.04 4.93
N GLU A 42 -6.20 12.55 4.08
CA GLU A 42 -5.65 11.81 2.94
C GLU A 42 -5.01 10.51 3.43
N GLN A 43 -5.50 9.35 2.97
CA GLN A 43 -4.94 8.06 3.38
C GLN A 43 -3.88 7.60 2.40
N ILE A 44 -2.69 7.27 2.91
CA ILE A 44 -1.54 6.84 2.11
C ILE A 44 -1.34 5.32 2.22
N ASP A 45 -1.11 4.67 1.08
CA ASP A 45 -0.60 3.30 0.99
C ASP A 45 0.73 3.30 0.23
N MET A 46 1.81 2.90 0.88
CA MET A 46 3.14 2.90 0.27
C MET A 46 3.85 1.58 0.49
N SER A 47 4.63 1.15 -0.51
CA SER A 47 5.54 0.03 -0.33
C SER A 47 6.87 0.20 -1.05
N LEU A 48 7.92 -0.32 -0.44
CA LEU A 48 9.24 -0.44 -1.02
C LEU A 48 9.66 -1.91 -1.01
N THR A 49 9.94 -2.45 -2.19
CA THR A 49 10.34 -3.85 -2.36
C THR A 49 11.71 -3.95 -3.00
N LEU A 50 12.60 -4.72 -2.36
CA LEU A 50 13.87 -5.14 -2.91
C LEU A 50 13.77 -6.64 -3.24
N SER A 51 14.06 -7.01 -4.49
CA SER A 51 14.07 -8.40 -4.95
C SER A 51 15.46 -8.84 -5.38
N LYS A 52 15.71 -10.14 -5.26
CA LYS A 52 16.88 -10.81 -5.84
C LYS A 52 16.50 -12.21 -6.30
N GLY A 53 16.43 -12.42 -7.62
CA GLY A 53 15.97 -13.68 -8.20
C GLY A 53 14.60 -14.06 -7.63
N ASP A 54 14.50 -15.25 -7.02
CA ASP A 54 13.25 -15.75 -6.43
C ASP A 54 12.93 -15.20 -5.04
N PHE A 55 13.78 -14.35 -4.46
CA PHE A 55 13.58 -13.76 -3.13
C PHE A 55 13.09 -12.31 -3.19
N SER A 56 12.24 -11.91 -2.25
CA SER A 56 11.92 -10.49 -2.02
C SER A 56 11.80 -10.13 -0.55
N PHE A 57 12.07 -8.85 -0.27
CA PHE A 57 11.79 -8.19 0.99
C PHE A 57 11.02 -6.89 0.71
N SER A 58 9.92 -6.69 1.41
CA SER A 58 9.06 -5.51 1.26
C SER A 58 8.77 -4.88 2.62
N ILE A 59 8.83 -3.56 2.68
CA ILE A 59 8.25 -2.76 3.77
C ILE A 59 7.03 -2.06 3.20
N ILE A 60 5.92 -2.10 3.91
CA ILE A 60 4.64 -1.54 3.50
C ILE A 60 4.10 -0.73 4.66
N GLU A 61 3.61 0.47 4.38
CA GLU A 61 2.96 1.36 5.32
C GLU A 61 1.61 1.72 4.73
N THR A 62 0.55 1.50 5.50
CA THR A 62 -0.81 1.91 5.14
C THR A 62 -1.33 2.71 6.33
N ASP A 63 -1.77 3.94 6.08
CA ASP A 63 -2.44 4.73 7.12
C ASP A 63 -3.81 4.11 7.44
N ASP A 64 -4.21 4.15 8.72
CA ASP A 64 -5.44 3.51 9.18
C ASP A 64 -6.65 4.02 8.39
N MET A 65 -7.45 3.09 7.86
CA MET A 65 -8.65 3.39 7.09
C MET A 65 -9.87 3.69 7.99
N ASP A 66 -9.74 3.54 9.31
CA ASP A 66 -10.83 3.74 10.26
C ASP A 66 -11.00 5.21 10.70
N ALA A 67 -11.85 5.94 9.99
CA ALA A 67 -12.25 7.32 10.32
C ALA A 67 -12.95 7.47 11.70
N THR A 68 -13.21 6.38 12.44
CA THR A 68 -13.78 6.42 13.80
C THR A 68 -12.76 6.22 14.91
N ASN A 69 -11.52 5.85 14.57
CA ASN A 69 -10.46 5.58 15.51
C ASN A 69 -9.35 6.65 15.36
N LEU A 70 -9.39 7.67 16.22
CA LEU A 70 -8.42 8.78 16.24
C LEU A 70 -7.06 8.40 16.83
N SER A 71 -6.73 7.11 16.85
CA SER A 71 -5.37 6.64 17.16
C SER A 71 -4.55 6.70 15.88
N ASP A 72 -3.46 7.48 15.87
CA ASP A 72 -2.45 7.56 14.81
C ASP A 72 -1.69 6.22 14.64
N ASP A 73 -2.42 5.11 14.50
CA ASP A 73 -1.84 3.77 14.39
C ASP A 73 -1.41 3.55 12.94
N GLN A 74 -0.19 3.98 12.63
CA GLN A 74 0.47 3.69 11.35
C GLN A 74 0.73 2.18 11.23
N ASP A 75 0.06 1.51 10.29
CA ASP A 75 0.18 0.07 10.09
C ASP A 75 1.39 -0.25 9.20
N THR A 76 2.57 -0.27 9.80
CA THR A 76 3.80 -0.72 9.13
C THR A 76 3.96 -2.24 9.22
N ARG A 77 4.11 -2.89 8.07
CA ARG A 77 4.34 -4.33 7.93
C ARG A 77 5.57 -4.64 7.08
N ALA A 78 6.24 -5.73 7.41
CA ALA A 78 7.35 -6.27 6.60
C ALA A 78 7.00 -7.66 6.07
N VAL A 79 7.29 -7.90 4.80
CA VAL A 79 7.03 -9.18 4.11
C VAL A 79 8.34 -9.72 3.55
N ILE A 80 8.60 -11.00 3.77
CA ILE A 80 9.69 -11.74 3.16
C ILE A 80 9.07 -12.87 2.34
N SER A 81 9.47 -13.00 1.08
CA SER A 81 8.98 -14.06 0.20
C SER A 81 10.12 -14.78 -0.51
N TYR A 82 9.88 -16.05 -0.85
CA TYR A 82 10.77 -16.83 -1.71
C TYR A 82 9.96 -17.79 -2.60
N GLY A 83 10.35 -17.94 -3.86
CA GLY A 83 9.78 -18.89 -4.80
C GLY A 83 10.58 -20.20 -4.90
N ILE A 84 9.89 -21.31 -5.18
CA ILE A 84 10.49 -22.58 -5.59
C ILE A 84 9.80 -23.07 -6.87
N SER A 85 10.58 -23.47 -7.87
CA SER A 85 10.07 -24.00 -9.15
C SER A 85 10.43 -25.49 -9.29
N PHE A 86 9.53 -26.30 -9.87
CA PHE A 86 9.69 -27.77 -10.06
C PHE A 86 9.61 -28.16 -11.54
#